data_AF-A0A6J7I530-F1
#
_entry.id   AF-A0A6J7I530-F1
#
_cell.length_a   1.000
_cell.length_b   1.000
_cell.length_c   1.000
_cell.angle_alpha   90.00
_cell.angle_beta   90.00
_cell.angle_gamma   90.00
#
_symmetry.space_group_name_H-M   'P 1'
#
loop_
_entity.id
_entity.type
_entity.pdbx_description
1 polymer ?
#
loop_
_entity_poly.entity_id
_entity_poly.type
_entity_poly.pdbx_seq_one_letter_code
_entity_poly.pdbx_strand_id
1 'polypeptide(L)'
;MQNEIADAVVSLAKKHLGRGPESTRVTIDGDLVVVLLRNGLGSSERLLVGEGEGDAVLAFRRVIQDVLRPALVAEIQRIMGRQVGTFMSANALDPDYAAEIFILL
;
A
#
# COMPACT_ATOMS: atom_id res chain seq x y z
N MET A 1 -17.80 -0.27 -0.75
CA MET A 1 -16.72 -1.26 -0.54
C MET A 1 -15.40 -0.89 -1.22
N GLN A 2 -15.23 -1.02 -2.56
CA GLN A 2 -13.94 -0.71 -3.22
C GLN A 2 -13.47 0.73 -2.97
N ASN A 3 -14.37 1.72 -3.08
CA ASN A 3 -14.03 3.13 -2.79
C ASN A 3 -13.66 3.33 -1.32
N GLU A 4 -14.36 2.71 -0.38
CA GLU A 4 -14.04 2.80 1.06
C GLU A 4 -12.66 2.20 1.37
N ILE A 5 -12.30 1.10 0.71
CA ILE A 5 -10.96 0.51 0.82
C ILE A 5 -9.91 1.47 0.25
N ALA A 6 -10.16 2.02 -0.94
CA ALA A 6 -9.25 2.98 -1.56
C ALA A 6 -9.04 4.20 -0.65
N ASP A 7 -10.11 4.77 -0.12
CA ASP A 7 -10.07 5.93 0.77
C ASP A 7 -9.32 5.63 2.09
N ALA A 8 -9.57 4.46 2.68
CA ALA A 8 -8.89 4.02 3.89
C ALA A 8 -7.38 3.88 3.68
N VAL A 9 -6.97 3.20 2.59
CA VAL A 9 -5.55 3.01 2.26
C VAL A 9 -4.87 4.33 1.92
N VAL A 10 -5.51 5.19 1.12
CA VAL A 10 -4.98 6.51 0.77
C VAL A 10 -4.84 7.40 2.02
N SER A 11 -5.80 7.36 2.93
CA SER A 11 -5.77 8.12 4.18
C SER A 11 -4.60 7.68 5.08
N LEU A 12 -4.41 6.37 5.25
CA LEU A 12 -3.28 5.81 6.00
C LEU A 12 -1.94 6.16 5.35
N ALA A 13 -1.83 6.04 4.02
CA ALA A 13 -0.63 6.44 3.29
C ALA A 13 -0.32 7.92 3.51
N LYS A 14 -1.29 8.83 3.31
CA LYS A 14 -1.11 10.28 3.54
C LYS A 14 -0.69 10.60 4.96
N LYS A 15 -1.31 9.96 5.96
CA LYS A 15 -1.04 10.20 7.38
C LYS A 15 0.41 9.85 7.77
N HIS A 16 0.96 8.78 7.21
CA HIS A 16 2.26 8.24 7.63
C HIS A 16 3.42 8.59 6.69
N LEU A 17 3.15 8.78 5.40
CA LEU A 17 4.15 9.09 4.38
C LEU A 17 4.10 10.56 3.93
N GLY A 18 3.16 11.35 4.46
CA GLY A 18 2.98 12.78 4.11
C GLY A 18 2.39 13.02 2.72
N ARG A 19 2.38 12.00 1.85
CA ARG A 19 1.78 12.02 0.51
C ARG A 19 1.02 10.73 0.26
N GLY A 20 -0.07 10.85 -0.50
CA GLY A 20 -0.81 9.71 -1.03
C GLY A 20 -0.43 9.39 -2.48
N PRO A 21 -0.80 8.21 -3.00
CA PRO A 21 -0.64 7.88 -4.40
C PRO A 21 -1.46 8.82 -5.30
N GLU A 22 -1.10 8.91 -6.57
CA GLU A 22 -1.88 9.68 -7.57
C GLU A 22 -3.14 8.95 -8.00
N SER A 23 -3.06 7.62 -8.06
CA SER A 23 -4.24 6.81 -8.30
C SER A 23 -4.20 5.52 -7.50
N THR A 24 -5.38 5.02 -7.19
CA THR A 24 -5.59 3.78 -6.44
C THR A 24 -6.63 2.94 -7.15
N ARG A 25 -6.38 1.64 -7.28
CA ARG A 25 -7.34 0.68 -7.83
C ARG A 25 -7.48 -0.48 -6.86
N VAL A 26 -8.72 -0.77 -6.47
CA VAL A 26 -9.05 -1.93 -5.64
C VAL A 26 -9.65 -3.02 -6.52
N THR A 27 -9.15 -4.24 -6.40
CA THR A 27 -9.73 -5.44 -7.02
C THR A 27 -10.13 -6.40 -5.92
N ILE A 28 -11.34 -6.94 -6.00
CA ILE A 28 -11.85 -7.94 -5.07
C ILE A 28 -12.28 -9.13 -5.91
N ASP A 29 -11.75 -10.31 -5.60
CA ASP A 29 -12.06 -11.56 -6.28
C ASP A 29 -12.07 -12.71 -5.26
N GLY A 30 -13.27 -13.15 -4.86
CA GLY A 30 -13.43 -14.18 -3.83
C GLY A 30 -12.85 -13.76 -2.47
N ASP A 31 -11.79 -14.45 -2.05
CA ASP A 31 -11.03 -14.16 -0.83
C ASP A 31 -9.87 -13.19 -1.04
N LEU A 32 -9.58 -12.80 -2.29
CA LEU A 32 -8.50 -11.88 -2.64
C LEU A 32 -8.99 -10.43 -2.63
N VAL A 33 -8.28 -9.56 -1.93
CA VAL A 33 -8.37 -8.10 -2.06
C VAL A 33 -7.00 -7.56 -2.43
N VAL A 34 -6.90 -6.83 -3.54
CA VAL A 34 -5.67 -6.15 -3.98
C VAL A 34 -5.93 -4.66 -4.11
N VAL A 35 -5.06 -3.87 -3.49
CA VAL A 35 -5.02 -2.41 -3.65
C VAL A 35 -3.74 -2.03 -4.38
N LEU A 36 -3.87 -1.60 -5.63
CA LEU A 36 -2.78 -1.06 -6.43
C LEU A 36 -2.71 0.45 -6.23
N LEU A 37 -1.53 0.92 -5.85
CA LEU A 37 -1.20 2.32 -5.60
C LEU A 37 -0.20 2.74 -6.68
N ARG A 38 -0.47 3.85 -7.37
CA ARG A 38 0.41 4.36 -8.44
C ARG A 38 1.02 5.70 -8.04
N ASN A 39 2.28 5.89 -8.41
CA ASN A 39 3.03 7.13 -8.20
C ASN A 39 3.03 7.53 -6.72
N GLY A 40 3.36 6.59 -5.84
CA GLY A 40 3.33 6.77 -4.39
C GLY A 40 4.63 7.32 -3.80
N LEU A 41 5.72 7.41 -4.56
CA LEU A 41 7.00 7.91 -4.10
C LEU A 41 6.90 9.40 -3.74
N GLY A 42 7.44 9.75 -2.57
CA GLY A 42 7.71 11.12 -2.14
C GLY A 42 8.89 11.73 -2.90
N SER A 43 9.08 13.04 -2.75
CA SER A 43 10.17 13.78 -3.42
C SER A 43 11.56 13.22 -3.08
N SER A 44 11.82 12.95 -1.80
CA SER A 44 13.10 12.40 -1.35
C SER A 44 13.34 10.98 -1.87
N GLU A 45 12.28 10.16 -1.93
CA GLU A 45 12.39 8.80 -2.47
C GLU A 45 12.69 8.82 -3.97
N ARG A 46 12.04 9.70 -4.75
CA ARG A 46 12.34 9.86 -6.19
C ARG A 46 13.75 10.34 -6.45
N LEU A 47 14.25 11.27 -5.63
CA LEU A 47 15.63 11.73 -5.71
C LEU A 47 16.60 10.55 -5.52
N LEU A 48 16.42 9.78 -4.46
CA LEU A 48 17.27 8.61 -4.18
C LEU A 48 17.21 7.57 -5.30
N VAL A 49 16.02 7.27 -5.83
CA VAL A 49 15.88 6.37 -6.98
C VAL A 49 16.65 6.91 -8.20
N GLY A 50 16.56 8.20 -8.48
CA GLY A 50 17.27 8.86 -9.58
C GLY A 50 18.80 8.82 -9.45
N GLU A 51 19.32 8.81 -8.22
CA GLU A 51 20.75 8.69 -7.91
C GLU A 51 21.23 7.22 -7.79
N GLY A 52 20.37 6.24 -8.06
CA GLY A 52 20.72 4.81 -8.02
C GLY A 52 20.55 4.14 -6.65
N GLU A 53 20.01 4.84 -5.65
CA GLU A 53 19.82 4.34 -4.28
C GLU A 53 18.48 3.61 -4.08
N GLY A 54 18.05 2.85 -5.10
CA GLY A 54 16.75 2.18 -5.12
C GLY A 54 16.57 1.14 -4.01
N ASP A 55 17.63 0.39 -3.69
CA ASP A 55 17.59 -0.64 -2.64
C ASP A 55 17.33 -0.02 -1.25
N ALA A 56 17.90 1.16 -0.98
CA ALA A 56 17.66 1.90 0.26
C ALA A 56 16.19 2.34 0.35
N VAL A 57 15.59 2.80 -0.75
CA VAL A 57 14.18 3.17 -0.82
C VAL A 57 13.27 1.96 -0.60
N LEU A 58 13.57 0.82 -1.23
CA LEU A 58 12.82 -0.42 -1.03
C LEU A 58 12.91 -0.93 0.42
N ALA A 59 14.10 -0.86 1.02
CA ALA A 59 14.28 -1.21 2.43
C ALA A 59 13.47 -0.29 3.35
N PHE A 60 13.50 1.02 3.11
CA PHE A 60 12.69 2.00 3.84
C PHE A 60 11.19 1.69 3.73
N ARG A 61 10.69 1.46 2.52
CA ARG A 61 9.27 1.14 2.28
C ARG A 61 8.82 -0.14 2.98
N ARG A 62 9.68 -1.16 3.01
CA ARG A 62 9.40 -2.38 3.75
C ARG A 62 9.21 -2.11 5.24
N VAL A 63 10.08 -1.29 5.84
CA VAL A 63 9.97 -0.90 7.26
C VAL A 63 8.67 -0.13 7.51
N ILE A 64 8.33 0.86 6.67
CA ILE A 64 7.08 1.59 6.82
C ILE A 64 5.88 0.65 6.68
N GLN A 65 5.91 -0.28 5.74
CA GLN A 65 4.82 -1.22 5.56
C GLN A 65 4.58 -2.07 6.80
N ASP A 66 5.64 -2.57 7.45
CA ASP A 66 5.51 -3.38 8.65
C ASP A 66 4.86 -2.59 9.79
N VAL A 67 5.13 -1.28 9.86
CA VAL A 67 4.46 -0.37 10.79
C VAL A 67 2.99 -0.15 10.43
N LEU A 68 2.64 -0.05 9.14
CA LEU A 68 1.27 0.19 8.67
C LEU A 68 0.39 -1.04 8.67
N ARG A 69 0.99 -2.24 8.62
CA ARG A 69 0.31 -3.53 8.53
C ARG A 69 -0.88 -3.66 9.48
N PRO A 70 -0.78 -3.39 10.79
CA PRO A 70 -1.92 -3.57 11.71
C PRO A 70 -3.12 -2.67 11.36
N ALA A 71 -2.85 -1.42 10.98
CA ALA A 71 -3.90 -0.45 10.64
C ALA A 71 -4.57 -0.80 9.30
N LEU A 72 -3.79 -1.19 8.29
CA LEU A 72 -4.31 -1.62 7.00
C LEU A 72 -5.19 -2.86 7.15
N VAL A 73 -4.70 -3.88 7.86
CA VAL A 73 -5.48 -5.11 8.12
C VAL A 73 -6.77 -4.79 8.87
N ALA A 74 -6.73 -3.94 9.90
CA ALA A 74 -7.92 -3.57 10.66
C ALA A 74 -8.99 -2.91 9.78
N GLU A 75 -8.61 -1.98 8.91
CA GLU A 75 -9.54 -1.33 7.99
C GLU A 75 -10.13 -2.32 6.98
N ILE A 76 -9.32 -3.20 6.38
CA ILE A 76 -9.84 -4.21 5.45
C ILE A 76 -10.82 -5.14 6.17
N GLN A 77 -10.50 -5.62 7.38
CA GLN A 77 -11.42 -6.47 8.13
C GLN A 77 -12.73 -5.76 8.47
N ARG A 78 -12.65 -4.49 8.86
CA ARG A 78 -13.83 -3.66 9.18
C ARG A 78 -14.72 -3.47 7.95
N ILE A 79 -14.14 -3.17 6.79
CA ILE A 79 -14.89 -2.91 5.55
C ILE A 79 -15.43 -4.21 4.94
N MET A 80 -14.65 -5.28 4.97
CA MET A 80 -15.04 -6.58 4.39
C MET A 80 -15.94 -7.41 5.31
N GLY A 81 -15.97 -7.12 6.61
CA GLY A 81 -16.68 -7.94 7.60
C GLY A 81 -16.12 -9.36 7.74
N ARG A 82 -14.88 -9.59 7.30
CA ARG A 82 -14.18 -10.88 7.29
C ARG A 82 -12.81 -10.73 7.93
N GLN A 83 -12.27 -11.83 8.47
CA GLN A 83 -10.90 -11.84 8.96
C GLN A 83 -9.92 -11.86 7.79
N VAL A 84 -8.77 -11.20 7.95
CA VAL A 84 -7.65 -11.28 7.01
C VAL A 84 -6.70 -12.36 7.52
N GLY A 85 -6.59 -13.47 6.78
CA GLY A 85 -5.67 -14.55 7.11
C GLY A 85 -4.22 -14.25 6.73
N THR A 86 -3.99 -13.45 5.68
CA THR A 86 -2.65 -13.09 5.22
C THR A 86 -2.63 -11.71 4.58
N PHE A 87 -1.53 -10.99 4.79
CA PHE A 87 -1.25 -9.69 4.17
C PHE A 87 0.18 -9.63 3.62
N MET A 88 0.31 -9.21 2.37
CA MET A 88 1.57 -9.06 1.65
C MET A 88 1.61 -7.68 0.99
N SER A 89 2.80 -7.11 0.88
CA SER A 89 3.05 -5.88 0.14
C SER A 89 4.22 -6.06 -0.81
N ALA A 90 4.12 -5.44 -1.98
CA ALA A 90 5.20 -5.36 -2.95
C ALA A 90 5.32 -3.93 -3.47
N ASN A 91 6.54 -3.47 -3.67
CA ASN A 91 6.84 -2.13 -4.19
C ASN A 91 7.75 -2.27 -5.43
N ALA A 92 7.45 -1.48 -6.46
CA ALA A 92 8.27 -1.29 -7.65
C ALA A 92 8.60 0.21 -7.76
N LEU A 93 9.86 0.54 -8.05
CA LEU A 93 10.32 1.92 -8.14
C LEU A 93 10.18 2.50 -9.56
N ASP A 94 10.28 1.65 -10.58
CA ASP A 94 10.14 2.02 -11.97
C ASP A 94 9.42 0.91 -12.79
N PRO A 95 8.17 1.16 -13.23
CA PRO A 95 7.33 2.30 -12.86
C PRO A 95 6.93 2.26 -11.37
N ASP A 96 6.72 3.43 -10.76
CA ASP A 96 6.33 3.59 -9.34
C ASP A 96 4.94 3.00 -9.07
N TYR A 97 4.95 1.81 -8.48
CA TYR A 97 3.76 1.09 -8.04
C TYR A 97 3.98 0.44 -6.67
N ALA A 98 2.89 0.32 -5.92
CA ALA A 98 2.81 -0.58 -4.78
C ALA A 98 1.54 -1.43 -4.88
N ALA A 99 1.61 -2.65 -4.38
CA ALA A 99 0.49 -3.57 -4.28
C ALA A 99 0.34 -4.01 -2.83
N GLU A 100 -0.83 -3.74 -2.26
CA GLU A 100 -1.24 -4.25 -0.95
C GLU A 100 -2.23 -5.39 -1.17
N ILE A 101 -1.88 -6.59 -0.72
CA ILE A 101 -2.57 -7.85 -1.07
C ILE A 101 -3.04 -8.50 0.23
N PHE A 102 -4.35 -8.74 0.32
CA PHE A 102 -5.00 -9.34 1.48
C PHE A 102 -5.73 -10.61 1.05
N ILE A 103 -5.58 -11.68 1.84
CA ILE A 103 -6.33 -12.92 1.70
C ILE A 103 -7.28 -13.05 2.89
N LEU A 104 -8.57 -13.18 2.61
CA LEU A 104 -9.64 -13.27 3.59
C LEU A 104 -9.89 -14.73 4.01
N LEU A 105 -10.36 -14.94 5.24
CA LEU A 105 -10.85 -16.23 5.74
C LEU A 105 -12.34 -16.42 5.45
#